data_AF-A0A8W8MXJ0-F1
#
_entry.id   AF-A0A8W8MXJ0-F1
#
_cell.length_a   1.000
_cell.length_b   1.000
_cell.length_c   1.000
_cell.angle_alpha   90.00
_cell.angle_beta   90.00
_cell.angle_gamma   90.00
#
_symmetry.space_group_name_H-M   'P 1'
#
loop_
_entity.id
_entity.type
_entity.pdbx_description
1 polymer ?
#
loop_
_entity_poly.entity_id
_entity_poly.type
_entity_poly.pdbx_seq_one_letter_code
_entity_poly.pdbx_strand_id
1 'polypeptide(L)'
;MFSLFQRIKLKWLQYRYRFVPWIALNLNQRSARTVDQGHSDKLIADHVVLHSILGLFSGFHQFYQPEQKICLETAYKALASRDPAKIARQNSQATGALLGFTVERGPSTLPQGGTGVFVTSGCVPKGSVVAFYPGTVYYPHEAIFFQSIGNSFIFRCIDGVLIDGNDRGLSKMIFK
;
A
#
# COMPACT_ATOMS: atom_id res chain seq x y z
N MET A 1 -5.04 51.37 -0.65
CA MET A 1 -6.00 50.25 -0.56
C MET A 1 -5.35 49.03 -1.22
N PHE A 2 -4.80 48.08 -0.45
CA PHE A 2 -4.06 46.94 -1.03
C PHE A 2 -4.97 46.08 -1.91
N SER A 3 -4.51 45.71 -3.11
CA SER A 3 -5.23 44.81 -4.00
C SER A 3 -5.45 43.45 -3.31
N LEU A 4 -6.53 42.76 -3.67
CA LEU A 4 -6.86 41.44 -3.10
C LEU A 4 -5.67 40.47 -3.19
N PHE A 5 -4.90 40.55 -4.27
CA PHE A 5 -3.69 39.77 -4.50
C PHE A 5 -2.55 40.12 -3.52
N GLN A 6 -2.32 41.41 -3.23
CA GLN A 6 -1.33 41.82 -2.23
C GLN A 6 -1.73 41.39 -0.82
N ARG A 7 -3.02 41.42 -0.49
CA ARG A 7 -3.53 40.91 0.79
C ARG A 7 -3.35 39.39 0.93
N ILE A 8 -3.59 38.64 -0.15
CA ILE A 8 -3.36 37.19 -0.19
C ILE A 8 -1.87 36.87 -0.07
N LYS A 9 -1.00 37.59 -0.79
CA LYS A 9 0.46 37.42 -0.75
C LYS A 9 1.03 37.71 0.64
N LEU A 10 0.58 38.77 1.29
CA LEU A 10 1.02 39.12 2.65
C LEU A 10 0.48 38.13 3.70
N LYS A 11 -0.77 37.67 3.57
CA LYS A 11 -1.29 36.57 4.39
C LYS A 11 -0.49 35.28 4.21
N TRP A 12 -0.17 34.89 2.97
CA TRP A 12 0.63 33.69 2.67
C TRP A 12 2.05 33.77 3.24
N LEU A 13 2.71 34.92 3.13
CA LEU A 13 4.05 35.13 3.69
C LEU A 13 4.07 35.07 5.22
N GLN A 14 2.97 35.43 5.89
CA GLN A 14 2.77 35.21 7.33
C GLN A 14 2.36 33.76 7.66
N TYR A 15 1.64 33.08 6.78
CA TYR A 15 1.13 31.71 6.99
C TYR A 15 2.16 30.61 6.66
N ARG A 16 3.13 30.86 5.78
CA ARG A 16 4.07 29.83 5.30
C ARG A 16 4.95 29.22 6.39
N TYR A 17 5.19 29.96 7.47
CA TYR A 17 5.95 29.49 8.65
C TYR A 17 5.05 28.93 9.76
N ARG A 18 3.73 29.02 9.60
CA ARG A 18 2.70 28.35 10.42
C ARG A 18 2.16 27.11 9.69
N PHE A 19 2.98 26.38 8.94
CA PHE A 19 2.70 25.00 8.50
C PHE A 19 3.13 23.97 9.55
N VAL A 20 3.14 24.37 10.82
CA VAL A 20 3.36 23.54 12.02
C VAL A 20 2.08 23.25 12.84
N PRO A 21 0.91 23.93 12.69
CA PRO A 21 -0.33 23.59 13.40
C PRO A 21 -1.19 22.48 12.76
N TRP A 22 -0.86 21.96 11.58
CA TRP A 22 -1.58 20.80 11.02
C TRP A 22 -1.13 19.47 11.64
N ILE A 23 -0.02 19.47 12.37
CA ILE A 23 0.35 18.37 13.28
C ILE A 23 -0.54 18.41 14.54
N ALA A 24 -0.96 19.60 14.99
CA ALA A 24 -1.79 19.77 16.19
C ALA A 24 -3.30 19.62 15.92
N LEU A 25 -3.75 19.90 14.69
CA LEU A 25 -5.11 19.64 14.24
C LEU A 25 -5.23 18.18 13.76
N ASN A 26 -5.32 17.28 14.74
CA ASN A 26 -5.78 15.90 14.60
C ASN A 26 -7.28 15.90 14.17
N LEU A 27 -7.55 16.44 12.98
CA LEU A 27 -8.88 16.92 12.55
C LEU A 27 -9.85 15.82 12.11
N ASN A 28 -9.46 14.57 12.26
CA ASN A 28 -10.44 13.50 12.38
C ASN A 28 -9.94 12.66 13.54
N GLN A 29 -10.85 12.22 14.41
CA GLN A 29 -10.60 11.06 15.27
C GLN A 29 -10.28 9.87 14.36
N ARG A 30 -9.04 9.81 13.88
CA ARG A 30 -8.60 8.73 13.02
C ARG A 30 -8.43 7.55 13.96
N SER A 31 -9.03 6.43 13.61
CA SER A 31 -8.58 5.10 13.99
C SER A 31 -7.18 4.79 13.43
N ALA A 32 -6.32 5.81 13.28
CA ALA A 32 -4.96 5.66 12.88
C ALA A 32 -4.23 5.04 14.06
N ARG A 33 -3.88 3.77 13.88
CA ARG A 33 -2.94 3.05 14.72
C ARG A 33 -1.79 3.99 15.11
N THR A 34 -1.71 4.31 16.40
CA THR A 34 -0.56 5.00 16.99
C THR A 34 0.30 3.88 17.57
N VAL A 35 1.56 3.79 17.13
CA VAL A 35 2.47 2.77 17.61
C VAL A 35 3.50 3.46 18.48
N ASP A 36 3.45 3.21 19.78
CA ASP A 36 4.44 3.74 20.72
C ASP A 36 5.80 3.09 20.45
N GLN A 37 6.87 3.89 20.54
CA GLN A 37 8.24 3.41 20.34
C GLN A 37 8.56 2.35 21.40
N GLY A 38 8.93 1.14 20.97
CA GLY A 38 9.39 0.06 21.86
C GLY A 38 8.54 -1.21 21.88
N HIS A 39 7.42 -1.27 21.16
CA HIS A 39 6.64 -2.51 21.06
C HIS A 39 7.27 -3.52 20.07
N SER A 40 7.43 -4.78 20.46
CA SER A 40 7.69 -5.87 19.51
C SER A 40 6.39 -6.29 18.85
N ASP A 41 6.06 -5.73 17.68
CA ASP A 41 4.86 -6.05 16.90
C ASP A 41 4.98 -7.36 16.10
N LYS A 42 6.17 -7.96 16.06
CA LYS A 42 6.44 -9.13 15.21
C LYS A 42 5.81 -10.39 15.77
N LEU A 43 4.70 -10.81 15.17
CA LEU A 43 4.06 -12.10 15.42
C LEU A 43 4.81 -13.28 14.78
N ILE A 44 5.61 -13.00 13.74
CA ILE A 44 6.33 -13.99 12.93
C ILE A 44 7.77 -13.48 12.77
N ALA A 45 8.75 -14.37 12.87
CA ALA A 45 10.15 -14.01 12.68
C ALA A 45 10.46 -13.66 11.21
N ASP A 46 11.34 -12.68 11.00
CA ASP A 46 11.63 -12.15 9.65
C ASP A 46 12.10 -13.22 8.65
N HIS A 47 12.89 -14.19 9.11
CA HIS A 47 13.38 -15.26 8.25
C HIS A 47 12.25 -16.16 7.72
N VAL A 48 11.18 -16.36 8.50
CA VAL A 48 9.99 -17.13 8.07
C VAL A 48 9.21 -16.35 7.01
N VAL A 49 9.06 -15.05 7.21
CA VAL A 49 8.44 -14.15 6.23
C VAL A 49 9.25 -14.14 4.95
N LEU A 50 10.56 -13.92 5.04
CA LEU A 50 11.47 -13.89 3.89
C LEU A 50 11.44 -15.22 3.13
N HIS A 51 11.50 -16.36 3.82
CA HIS A 51 11.42 -17.68 3.18
C HIS A 51 10.08 -17.88 2.44
N SER A 52 8.97 -17.46 3.04
CA SER A 52 7.64 -17.52 2.40
C SER A 52 7.57 -16.64 1.15
N ILE A 53 8.11 -15.43 1.22
CA ILE A 53 8.16 -14.47 0.10
C ILE A 53 9.03 -15.01 -1.03
N LEU A 54 10.22 -15.53 -0.72
CA LEU A 54 11.14 -16.10 -1.69
C LEU A 54 10.54 -17.34 -2.36
N GLY A 55 9.89 -18.22 -1.61
CA GLY A 55 9.19 -19.38 -2.16
C GLY A 55 8.08 -18.98 -3.15
N LEU A 56 7.26 -17.98 -2.76
CA LEU A 56 6.20 -17.45 -3.61
C LEU A 56 6.76 -16.86 -4.90
N PHE A 57 7.74 -15.96 -4.83
CA PHE A 57 8.29 -15.33 -6.02
C PHE A 57 9.09 -16.31 -6.89
N SER A 58 9.77 -17.28 -6.31
CA SER A 58 10.46 -18.33 -7.08
C SER A 58 9.46 -19.18 -7.86
N GLY A 59 8.33 -19.54 -7.25
CA GLY A 59 7.29 -20.25 -7.97
C GLY A 59 6.45 -19.37 -8.88
N PHE A 60 6.45 -18.05 -8.74
CA PHE A 60 6.00 -17.17 -9.83
C PHE A 60 7.00 -17.15 -10.97
N HIS A 61 8.30 -17.16 -10.68
CA HIS A 61 9.38 -17.16 -11.67
C HIS A 61 9.34 -18.40 -12.58
N GLN A 62 8.87 -19.55 -12.09
CA GLN A 62 8.69 -20.75 -12.93
C GLN A 62 7.71 -20.54 -14.11
N PHE A 63 6.86 -19.51 -14.05
CA PHE A 63 5.94 -19.12 -15.12
C PHE A 63 6.55 -18.07 -16.07
N TYR A 64 7.79 -17.63 -15.83
CA TYR A 64 8.57 -16.73 -16.69
C TYR A 64 9.71 -17.50 -17.36
N GLN A 65 10.11 -17.08 -18.56
CA GLN A 65 11.16 -17.78 -19.32
C GLN A 65 12.55 -17.57 -18.67
N PRO A 66 13.37 -18.62 -18.46
CA PRO A 66 14.62 -18.57 -17.69
C PRO A 66 15.71 -17.61 -18.22
N GLU A 67 15.70 -17.27 -19.51
CA GLU A 67 16.81 -16.57 -20.17
C GLU A 67 16.44 -15.14 -20.61
N GLN A 68 15.24 -14.67 -20.25
CA GLN A 68 14.80 -13.36 -20.69
C GLN A 68 15.43 -12.28 -19.81
N LYS A 69 16.39 -11.51 -20.36
CA LYS A 69 16.91 -10.30 -19.72
C LYS A 69 15.72 -9.36 -19.45
N ILE A 70 15.29 -9.27 -18.19
CA ILE A 70 14.09 -8.51 -17.81
C ILE A 70 14.42 -7.03 -17.91
N CYS A 71 14.01 -6.39 -18.99
CA CYS A 71 13.84 -4.95 -19.01
C CYS A 71 12.54 -4.63 -18.27
N LEU A 72 12.65 -4.03 -17.07
CA LEU A 72 11.48 -3.72 -16.23
C LEU A 72 10.44 -2.89 -17.00
N GLU A 73 10.87 -1.91 -17.78
CA GLU A 73 9.97 -1.07 -18.57
C GLU A 73 9.18 -1.89 -19.60
N THR A 74 9.85 -2.81 -20.32
CA THR A 74 9.20 -3.71 -21.27
C THR A 74 8.25 -4.68 -20.57
N ALA A 75 8.64 -5.23 -19.41
CA ALA A 75 7.80 -6.11 -18.62
C ALA A 75 6.54 -5.40 -18.12
N TYR A 76 6.68 -4.16 -17.62
CA TYR A 76 5.55 -3.33 -17.19
C TYR A 76 4.62 -3.00 -18.36
N LYS A 77 5.15 -2.61 -19.52
CA LYS A 77 4.33 -2.36 -20.73
C LYS A 77 3.59 -3.61 -21.18
N ALA A 78 4.23 -4.78 -21.14
CA ALA A 78 3.61 -6.06 -21.49
C ALA A 78 2.56 -6.53 -20.46
N LEU A 79 2.70 -6.17 -19.18
CA LEU A 79 1.69 -6.40 -18.15
C LEU A 79 0.49 -5.46 -18.33
N ALA A 80 0.75 -4.18 -18.60
CA ALA A 80 -0.28 -3.16 -18.78
C ALA A 80 -1.15 -3.38 -20.03
N SER A 81 -0.64 -4.08 -21.04
CA SER A 81 -1.37 -4.40 -22.27
C SER A 81 -2.24 -5.67 -22.18
N ARG A 82 -2.10 -6.46 -21.12
CA ARG A 82 -2.87 -7.70 -20.91
C ARG A 82 -4.20 -7.41 -20.24
N ASP A 83 -5.18 -8.27 -20.49
CA ASP A 83 -6.46 -8.27 -19.78
C ASP A 83 -6.23 -8.51 -18.26
N PRO A 84 -6.57 -7.53 -17.39
CA PRO A 84 -6.40 -7.65 -15.95
C PRO A 84 -7.15 -8.85 -15.35
N ALA A 85 -8.32 -9.22 -15.90
CA ALA A 85 -9.11 -10.33 -15.40
C ALA A 85 -8.41 -11.67 -15.65
N LYS A 86 -7.82 -11.83 -16.85
CA LYS A 86 -7.02 -13.00 -17.20
C LYS A 86 -5.78 -13.13 -16.32
N ILE A 87 -5.05 -12.03 -16.07
CA ILE A 87 -3.89 -12.03 -15.17
C ILE A 87 -4.30 -12.41 -13.76
N ALA A 88 -5.36 -11.81 -13.23
CA ALA A 88 -5.84 -12.10 -11.87
C ALA A 88 -6.18 -13.59 -11.71
N ARG A 89 -6.83 -14.21 -12.70
CA ARG A 89 -7.13 -15.65 -12.69
C ARG A 89 -5.88 -16.51 -12.68
N GLN A 90 -4.91 -16.20 -13.53
CA GLN A 90 -3.63 -16.94 -13.60
C GLN A 90 -2.85 -16.82 -12.28
N ASN A 91 -2.77 -15.62 -11.71
CA ASN A 91 -2.11 -15.39 -10.43
C ASN A 91 -2.81 -16.15 -9.30
N SER A 92 -4.16 -16.16 -9.28
CA SER A 92 -4.94 -16.93 -8.29
C SER A 92 -4.65 -18.43 -8.39
N GLN A 93 -4.63 -18.99 -9.61
CA GLN A 93 -4.29 -20.39 -9.84
C GLN A 93 -2.87 -20.74 -9.39
N ALA A 94 -1.88 -19.92 -9.75
CA ALA A 94 -0.49 -20.10 -9.35
C ALA A 94 -0.32 -20.03 -7.83
N THR A 95 -0.96 -19.04 -7.20
CA THR A 95 -0.93 -18.86 -5.74
C THR A 95 -1.60 -20.03 -5.03
N GLY A 96 -2.73 -20.52 -5.54
CA GLY A 96 -3.43 -21.69 -5.01
C GLY A 96 -2.59 -22.96 -5.08
N ALA A 97 -1.91 -23.20 -6.21
CA ALA A 97 -1.02 -24.34 -6.37
C ALA A 97 0.19 -24.29 -5.42
N LEU A 98 0.72 -23.09 -5.15
CA LEU A 98 1.94 -22.91 -4.37
C LEU A 98 1.72 -22.78 -2.87
N LEU A 99 0.68 -22.05 -2.46
CA LEU A 99 0.35 -21.80 -1.05
C LEU A 99 -0.71 -22.76 -0.50
N GLY A 100 -1.41 -23.49 -1.36
CA GLY A 100 -2.51 -24.38 -0.96
C GLY A 100 -3.82 -23.65 -0.63
N PHE A 101 -3.89 -22.34 -0.87
CA PHE A 101 -5.11 -21.53 -0.71
C PHE A 101 -5.17 -20.39 -1.72
N THR A 102 -6.38 -19.90 -1.99
CA THR A 102 -6.62 -18.73 -2.85
C THR A 102 -7.37 -17.65 -2.09
N VAL A 103 -7.07 -16.39 -2.41
CA VAL A 103 -7.79 -15.23 -1.89
C VAL A 103 -8.41 -14.42 -3.00
N GLU A 104 -9.63 -13.96 -2.79
CA GLU A 104 -10.37 -13.13 -3.74
C GLU A 104 -11.06 -11.95 -3.04
N ARG A 105 -11.35 -10.90 -3.82
CA ARG A 105 -12.11 -9.75 -3.32
C ARG A 105 -13.60 -10.05 -3.40
N GLY A 106 -14.34 -9.67 -2.36
CA GLY A 106 -15.79 -9.85 -2.31
C GLY A 106 -16.49 -8.81 -1.44
N PRO A 107 -17.83 -8.73 -1.43
CA PRO A 107 -18.57 -7.88 -0.52
C PRO A 107 -18.22 -8.19 0.93
N SER A 108 -17.96 -7.15 1.73
CA SER A 108 -17.70 -7.32 3.16
C SER A 108 -18.91 -7.92 3.87
N THR A 109 -18.65 -8.78 4.86
CA THR A 109 -19.69 -9.31 5.75
C THR A 109 -20.11 -8.31 6.82
N LEU A 110 -19.35 -7.24 7.00
CA LEU A 110 -19.68 -6.15 7.92
C LEU A 110 -20.63 -5.15 7.26
N PRO A 111 -21.67 -4.68 7.98
CA PRO A 111 -22.53 -3.60 7.50
C PRO A 111 -21.68 -2.38 7.10
N GLN A 112 -21.89 -1.87 5.89
CA GLN A 112 -21.15 -0.72 5.32
C GLN A 112 -19.63 -0.94 5.18
N GLY A 113 -19.13 -2.18 5.27
CA GLY A 113 -17.70 -2.49 5.19
C GLY A 113 -17.11 -2.47 3.76
N GLY A 114 -17.90 -2.16 2.74
CA GLY A 114 -17.45 -2.10 1.35
C GLY A 114 -16.99 -3.47 0.82
N THR A 115 -15.75 -3.54 0.35
CA THR A 115 -15.14 -4.74 -0.25
C THR A 115 -14.05 -5.30 0.66
N GLY A 116 -14.13 -6.59 0.97
CA GLY A 116 -13.12 -7.34 1.74
C GLY A 116 -12.30 -8.30 0.87
N VAL A 117 -11.39 -9.01 1.53
CA VAL A 117 -10.60 -10.12 0.95
C VAL A 117 -10.96 -11.39 1.71
N PHE A 118 -11.26 -12.45 0.97
CA PHE A 118 -11.74 -13.72 1.49
C PHE A 118 -10.88 -14.87 0.98
N VAL A 119 -10.67 -15.88 1.84
CA VAL A 119 -10.17 -17.17 1.39
C VAL A 119 -11.30 -17.89 0.67
N THR A 120 -11.13 -18.20 -0.61
CA THR A 120 -12.16 -18.84 -1.45
C THR A 120 -11.89 -20.31 -1.70
N SER A 121 -10.66 -20.77 -1.52
CA SER A 121 -10.26 -22.16 -1.65
C SER A 121 -9.11 -22.47 -0.70
N GLY A 122 -9.04 -23.72 -0.23
CA GLY A 122 -7.99 -24.21 0.66
C GLY A 122 -8.12 -23.73 2.11
N CYS A 123 -7.02 -23.80 2.84
CA CYS A 123 -6.93 -23.39 4.24
C CYS A 123 -5.65 -22.59 4.44
N VAL A 124 -5.68 -21.60 5.35
CA VAL A 124 -4.51 -20.79 5.70
C VAL A 124 -3.96 -21.27 7.04
N PRO A 125 -2.81 -21.97 7.06
CA PRO A 125 -2.16 -22.35 8.31
C PRO A 125 -1.77 -21.12 9.13
N LYS A 126 -1.77 -21.25 10.46
CA LYS A 126 -1.30 -20.20 11.36
C LYS A 126 0.15 -19.82 11.01
N GLY A 127 0.43 -18.52 10.91
CA GLY A 127 1.76 -18.00 10.56
C GLY A 127 2.02 -17.87 9.05
N SER A 128 1.03 -18.13 8.20
CA SER A 128 1.18 -17.97 6.75
C SER A 128 1.06 -16.51 6.32
N VAL A 129 1.85 -16.10 5.33
CA VAL A 129 1.70 -14.81 4.64
C VAL A 129 0.51 -14.91 3.68
N VAL A 130 -0.49 -14.04 3.83
CA VAL A 130 -1.74 -14.08 3.04
C VAL A 130 -1.79 -12.97 1.99
N ALA A 131 -1.31 -11.78 2.33
CA ALA A 131 -1.36 -10.62 1.45
C ALA A 131 -0.21 -9.66 1.74
N PHE A 132 0.15 -8.87 0.74
CA PHE A 132 0.99 -7.69 0.90
C PHE A 132 0.11 -6.44 0.94
N TYR A 133 0.59 -5.39 1.59
CA TYR A 133 0.01 -4.06 1.50
C TYR A 133 0.91 -3.21 0.58
N PRO A 134 0.73 -3.29 -0.76
CA PRO A 134 1.57 -2.54 -1.68
C PRO A 134 1.20 -1.06 -1.68
N GLY A 135 2.17 -0.20 -1.98
CA GLY A 135 1.94 1.24 -2.06
C GLY A 135 3.24 2.02 -2.19
N THR A 136 3.10 3.34 -2.27
CA THR A 136 4.26 4.23 -2.16
C THR A 136 4.81 4.17 -0.74
N VAL A 137 6.13 3.98 -0.63
CA VAL A 137 6.85 4.01 0.64
C VAL A 137 7.35 5.43 0.89
N TYR A 138 7.00 5.99 2.05
CA TYR A 138 7.58 7.22 2.54
C TYR A 138 8.41 6.96 3.80
N TYR A 139 9.63 7.45 3.79
CA TYR A 139 10.54 7.38 4.94
C TYR A 139 10.20 8.41 6.01
N PRO A 140 10.67 8.21 7.25
CA PRO A 140 10.57 9.22 8.28
C PRO A 140 11.03 10.59 7.76
N HIS A 141 10.26 11.64 8.09
CA HIS A 141 10.49 13.03 7.68
C HIS A 141 10.17 13.39 6.23
N GLU A 142 9.76 12.44 5.38
CA GLU A 142 9.24 12.78 4.06
C GLU A 142 7.87 13.46 4.14
N ALA A 143 7.67 14.48 3.30
CA ALA A 143 6.46 15.29 3.32
C ALA A 143 5.32 14.62 2.56
N ILE A 144 4.26 14.22 3.28
CA ILE A 144 3.07 13.56 2.69
C ILE A 144 1.78 14.36 2.86
N PHE A 145 1.88 15.66 3.20
CA PHE A 145 0.76 16.45 3.69
C PHE A 145 -0.48 16.32 2.79
N PHE A 146 -0.35 16.61 1.50
CA PHE A 146 -1.48 16.58 0.56
C PHE A 146 -2.02 15.17 0.30
N GLN A 147 -1.15 14.16 0.21
CA GLN A 147 -1.52 12.76 0.03
C GLN A 147 -2.25 12.19 1.25
N SER A 148 -2.03 12.76 2.43
CA SER A 148 -2.60 12.30 3.70
C SER A 148 -3.99 12.84 4.02
N ILE A 149 -4.48 13.85 3.29
CA ILE A 149 -5.77 14.49 3.54
C ILE A 149 -6.88 13.53 3.10
N GLY A 150 -7.68 13.04 4.06
CA GLY A 150 -8.79 12.12 3.78
C GLY A 150 -8.38 10.74 3.29
N ASN A 151 -7.10 10.38 3.35
CA ASN A 151 -6.60 9.11 2.85
C ASN A 151 -6.55 8.05 3.96
N SER A 152 -7.49 7.11 3.91
CA SER A 152 -7.56 5.94 4.81
C SER A 152 -6.67 4.78 4.39
N PHE A 153 -6.01 4.86 3.24
CA PHE A 153 -5.11 3.81 2.71
C PHE A 153 -3.64 4.04 3.10
N ILE A 154 -3.36 4.96 4.02
CA ILE A 154 -2.02 5.15 4.58
C ILE A 154 -1.85 4.21 5.77
N PHE A 155 -1.03 3.19 5.59
CA PHE A 155 -0.56 2.31 6.64
C PHE A 155 0.66 2.92 7.34
N ARG A 156 0.67 2.90 8.68
CA ARG A 156 1.76 3.44 9.50
C ARG A 156 2.54 2.30 10.15
N CYS A 157 3.80 2.16 9.79
CA CYS A 157 4.72 1.19 10.38
C CYS A 157 5.30 1.72 11.69
N ILE A 158 5.74 0.81 12.55
CA ILE A 158 6.31 1.13 13.88
C ILE A 158 7.62 1.91 13.82
N ASP A 159 8.38 1.73 12.74
CA ASP A 159 9.64 2.43 12.45
C ASP A 159 9.41 3.84 11.87
N GLY A 160 8.16 4.29 11.77
CA GLY A 160 7.79 5.58 11.20
C GLY A 160 7.69 5.59 9.68
N VAL A 161 7.92 4.45 9.00
CA VAL A 161 7.66 4.31 7.57
C VAL A 161 6.16 4.35 7.29
N LEU A 162 5.76 5.01 6.21
CA LEU A 162 4.37 5.10 5.76
C LEU A 162 4.22 4.41 4.41
N ILE A 163 3.17 3.60 4.27
CA ILE A 163 2.83 2.93 3.01
C ILE A 163 1.47 3.46 2.54
N ASP A 164 1.45 4.14 1.40
CA ASP A 164 0.22 4.67 0.79
C ASP A 164 -0.27 3.75 -0.33
N GLY A 165 -1.29 2.96 -0.01
CA GLY A 165 -1.94 2.03 -0.95
C GLY A 165 -3.04 2.66 -1.79
N ASN A 166 -3.23 3.99 -1.74
CA ASN A 166 -4.28 4.66 -2.50
C ASN A 166 -3.93 4.72 -4.00
N ASP A 167 -4.75 4.07 -4.82
CA ASP A 167 -4.58 4.00 -6.27
C ASP A 167 -5.21 5.20 -7.02
N ARG A 168 -5.59 6.27 -6.31
CA ARG A 168 -6.27 7.45 -6.86
C ARG A 168 -5.53 8.76 -6.58
N GLY A 169 -5.86 9.78 -7.38
CA GLY A 169 -5.45 11.17 -7.14
C GLY A 169 -3.93 11.35 -7.05
N LEU A 170 -3.49 12.18 -6.10
CA LEU A 170 -2.08 12.51 -5.87
C LEU A 170 -1.24 11.29 -5.47
N SER A 171 -1.82 10.33 -4.75
CA SER A 171 -1.13 9.10 -4.32
C SER A 171 -0.65 8.26 -5.51
N LYS A 172 -1.44 8.22 -6.59
CA LYS A 172 -1.08 7.52 -7.84
C LYS A 172 0.04 8.22 -8.63
N MET A 173 0.25 9.52 -8.46
CA MET A 173 1.12 10.31 -9.34
C MET A 173 2.61 9.98 -9.20
N ILE A 174 3.01 9.30 -8.13
CA ILE A 174 4.41 8.94 -7.86
C ILE A 174 4.94 7.87 -8.83
N PHE A 175 4.04 7.12 -9.48
CA PHE A 175 4.37 6.06 -10.44
C PHE A 175 4.20 6.48 -11.92
N LYS A 176 4.15 7.79 -12.21
CA LYS A 176 4.02 8.32 -13.58
C LYS A 176 5.32 8.88 -14.12
#